data_AF-A0A8S0ZV51-F1
#
_entry.id   AF-A0A8S0ZV51-F1
#
_cell.length_a   1.000
_cell.length_b   1.000
_cell.length_c   1.000
_cell.angle_alpha   90.00
_cell.angle_beta   90.00
_cell.angle_gamma   90.00
#
_symmetry.space_group_name_H-M   'P 1'
#
loop_
_entity.id
_entity.type
_entity.pdbx_description
1 polymer ?
#
loop_
_entity_poly.entity_id
_entity_poly.type
_entity_poly.pdbx_seq_one_letter_code
_entity_poly.pdbx_strand_id
1 'polypeptide(L)'
;MSPSHNFEEMYLVLYGASATNKYHGAKYDVIKRWFEECKIIDNVAVTERFFEITYSRVRVNKEDLTQSQFVIFLCLLAREARKDIDEFFTKFHCIKDMIIEEIRRNPRCDSNKKSEYNT
;
A
#
# COMPACT_ATOMS: atom_id res chain seq x y z
N MET A 1 -1.38 -17.22 -18.87
CA MET A 1 -0.39 -16.91 -17.81
C MET A 1 -1.19 -16.46 -16.60
N SER A 2 -1.17 -17.20 -15.49
CA SER A 2 -1.81 -16.69 -14.26
C SER A 2 -1.09 -15.42 -13.83
N PRO A 3 -1.80 -14.38 -13.37
CA PRO A 3 -1.14 -13.25 -12.72
C PRO A 3 -0.42 -13.85 -11.51
N SER A 4 0.91 -13.81 -11.50
CA SER A 4 1.67 -14.21 -10.32
C SER A 4 1.19 -13.36 -9.15
N HIS A 5 0.62 -13.99 -8.13
CA HIS A 5 0.21 -13.39 -6.86
C HIS A 5 1.37 -12.63 -6.24
N ASN A 6 1.50 -11.35 -6.55
CA ASN A 6 2.72 -10.63 -6.22
C ASN A 6 2.46 -9.61 -5.12
N PHE A 7 2.38 -10.13 -3.89
CA PHE A 7 2.41 -9.33 -2.67
C PHE A 7 3.54 -8.30 -2.68
N GLU A 8 4.72 -8.69 -3.19
CA GLU A 8 5.88 -7.82 -3.28
C GLU A 8 5.63 -6.68 -4.27
N GLU A 9 5.06 -6.93 -5.46
CA GLU A 9 4.72 -5.88 -6.42
C GLU A 9 3.72 -4.87 -5.83
N MET A 10 2.62 -5.37 -5.25
CA MET A 10 1.62 -4.50 -4.63
C MET A 10 2.23 -3.66 -3.50
N TYR A 11 3.06 -4.28 -2.66
CA TYR A 11 3.79 -3.59 -1.61
C TYR A 11 4.73 -2.52 -2.18
N LEU A 12 5.57 -2.85 -3.17
CA LEU A 12 6.57 -1.94 -3.73
C LEU A 12 5.93 -0.72 -4.39
N VAL A 13 4.79 -0.89 -5.07
CA VAL A 13 4.05 0.22 -5.67
C VAL A 13 3.47 1.14 -4.59
N LEU A 14 2.85 0.59 -3.54
CA LEU A 14 2.29 1.39 -2.43
C LEU A 14 3.39 2.04 -1.58
N TYR A 15 4.51 1.35 -1.37
CA TYR A 15 5.71 1.89 -0.74
C TYR A 15 6.27 3.06 -1.56
N GLY A 16 6.40 2.90 -2.88
CA GLY A 16 6.84 3.97 -3.79
C GLY A 16 5.90 5.19 -3.75
N ALA A 17 4.59 4.94 -3.67
CA ALA A 17 3.59 5.99 -3.52
C ALA A 17 3.63 6.70 -2.14
N SER A 18 4.31 6.12 -1.15
CA SER A 18 4.41 6.69 0.19
C SER A 18 5.42 7.84 0.32
N ALA A 19 6.18 8.13 -0.75
CA ALA A 19 7.16 9.22 -0.83
C ALA A 19 8.04 9.31 0.43
N THR A 20 8.59 8.17 0.85
CA THR A 20 9.33 8.06 2.11
C THR A 20 10.84 8.08 1.94
N ASN A 21 11.53 8.52 2.99
CA ASN A 21 12.96 8.26 3.16
C ASN A 21 13.17 6.75 3.34
N LYS A 22 14.33 6.22 2.94
CA LYS A 22 14.74 4.79 2.91
C LYS A 22 14.46 3.91 4.16
N TYR A 23 13.93 4.46 5.25
CA TYR A 23 13.74 3.80 6.54
C TYR A 23 12.27 3.59 6.95
N HIS A 24 11.30 4.00 6.13
CA HIS A 24 9.87 3.92 6.45
C HIS A 24 9.14 2.98 5.51
N GLY A 25 8.19 2.18 6.02
CA GLY A 25 7.37 1.25 5.24
C GLY A 25 6.29 1.93 4.38
N ALA A 26 5.31 1.15 3.91
CA ALA A 26 4.14 1.69 3.22
C ALA A 26 3.20 2.39 4.22
N LYS A 27 2.86 3.66 3.95
CA LYS A 27 2.07 4.51 4.83
C LYS A 27 0.61 4.10 4.87
N TYR A 28 0.00 4.17 6.05
CA TYR A 28 -1.42 3.91 6.25
C TYR A 28 -2.32 4.68 5.26
N ASP A 29 -2.15 6.01 5.15
CA ASP A 29 -3.01 6.85 4.31
C ASP A 29 -2.89 6.51 2.82
N VAL A 30 -1.69 6.10 2.39
CA VAL A 30 -1.42 5.71 1.00
C VAL A 30 -2.08 4.36 0.71
N ILE A 31 -1.93 3.39 1.61
CA ILE A 31 -2.59 2.08 1.48
C ILE A 31 -4.10 2.26 1.45
N LYS A 32 -4.67 3.01 2.41
CA LYS A 32 -6.11 3.27 2.51
C LYS A 32 -6.66 3.92 1.24
N ARG A 33 -6.06 5.03 0.81
CA ARG A 33 -6.46 5.74 -0.40
C ARG A 33 -6.52 4.79 -1.60
N TRP A 34 -5.45 4.06 -1.87
CA TRP A 34 -5.41 3.19 -3.04
C TRP A 34 -6.34 1.99 -2.91
N PHE A 35 -6.60 1.50 -1.71
CA PHE A 35 -7.59 0.44 -1.47
C PHE A 35 -9.04 0.93 -1.70
N GLU A 36 -9.34 2.19 -1.40
CA GLU A 36 -10.63 2.84 -1.73
C GLU A 36 -10.78 3.05 -3.24
N GLU A 37 -9.70 3.48 -3.91
CA GLU A 37 -9.68 3.71 -5.37
C GLU A 37 -9.89 2.41 -6.15
N CYS A 38 -9.21 1.32 -5.79
CA CYS A 38 -9.42 0.01 -6.45
C CYS A 38 -10.63 -0.77 -5.92
N LYS A 39 -11.44 -0.21 -5.03
CA LYS A 39 -12.60 -0.88 -4.43
C LYS A 39 -12.25 -2.17 -3.69
N ILE A 40 -11.04 -2.27 -3.12
CA ILE A 40 -10.78 -3.26 -2.06
C ILE A 40 -11.57 -2.85 -0.83
N ILE A 41 -11.49 -1.58 -0.42
CA ILE A 41 -12.46 -0.97 0.50
C ILE A 41 -13.68 -0.57 -0.34
N ASP A 42 -14.74 -1.36 -0.26
CA ASP A 42 -15.96 -1.21 -1.06
C ASP A 42 -17.19 -0.79 -0.24
N ASN A 43 -17.05 -0.67 1.09
CA ASN A 43 -18.13 -0.41 2.03
C ASN A 43 -19.26 -1.46 2.04
N VAL A 44 -18.98 -2.66 1.50
CA VAL A 44 -19.90 -3.81 1.53
C VAL A 44 -19.24 -4.98 2.25
N ALA A 45 -18.19 -5.54 1.67
CA ALA A 45 -17.41 -6.63 2.26
C ALA A 45 -16.28 -6.09 3.13
N VAL A 46 -15.65 -5.01 2.67
CA VAL A 46 -14.57 -4.32 3.40
C VAL A 46 -15.01 -2.88 3.61
N THR A 47 -15.49 -2.59 4.82
CA THR A 47 -15.78 -1.21 5.24
C THR A 47 -14.51 -0.52 5.70
N GLU A 48 -14.51 0.81 5.69
CA GLU A 48 -13.42 1.62 6.24
C GLU A 48 -13.10 1.23 7.69
N ARG A 49 -14.13 1.15 8.55
CA ARG A 49 -13.96 0.72 9.95
C ARG A 49 -13.32 -0.66 10.06
N PHE A 50 -13.73 -1.59 9.20
CA PHE A 50 -13.19 -2.95 9.20
C PHE A 50 -11.72 -2.98 8.74
N PHE A 51 -11.37 -2.19 7.72
CA PHE A 51 -9.99 -1.98 7.30
C PHE A 51 -9.15 -1.41 8.45
N GLU A 52 -9.63 -0.39 9.15
CA GLU A 52 -8.92 0.24 10.28
C GLU A 52 -8.65 -0.72 11.43
N ILE A 53 -9.66 -1.51 11.81
CA ILE A 53 -9.52 -2.53 12.85
C ILE A 53 -8.48 -3.57 12.43
N THR A 54 -8.53 -4.03 11.18
CA THR A 54 -7.60 -5.04 10.65
C THR A 54 -6.18 -4.50 10.60
N TYR A 55 -5.99 -3.26 10.16
CA TYR A 55 -4.69 -2.59 10.16
C TYR A 55 -4.12 -2.49 11.59
N SER A 56 -4.96 -2.06 12.53
CA SER A 56 -4.57 -1.87 13.94
C SER A 56 -4.15 -3.17 14.64
N ARG A 57 -4.60 -4.33 14.15
CA ARG A 57 -4.15 -5.65 14.62
C ARG A 57 -2.73 -5.99 14.21
N VAL A 58 -2.25 -5.42 13.10
CA VAL A 58 -0.89 -5.63 12.59
C VAL A 58 0.05 -4.55 13.11
N ARG A 59 -0.42 -3.30 13.13
CA ARG A 59 0.37 -2.14 13.53
C ARG A 59 -0.48 -1.11 14.26
N VAL A 60 -0.13 -0.85 15.51
CA VAL A 60 -0.78 0.15 16.35
C VAL A 60 -0.53 1.57 15.82
N ASN A 61 -1.40 2.50 16.18
CA ASN A 61 -1.28 3.93 15.85
C ASN A 61 -1.13 4.26 14.35
N LYS A 62 -1.57 3.36 13.46
CA LYS A 62 -1.51 3.56 12.01
C LYS A 62 -0.09 3.82 11.48
N GLU A 63 0.94 3.30 12.15
CA GLU A 63 2.33 3.41 11.67
C GLU A 63 2.54 2.62 10.37
N ASP A 64 3.63 2.92 9.67
CA ASP A 64 3.97 2.32 8.38
C ASP A 64 4.14 0.79 8.46
N LEU A 65 3.70 0.08 7.42
CA LEU A 65 3.89 -1.37 7.34
C LEU A 65 5.18 -1.71 6.59
N THR A 66 6.02 -2.57 7.19
CA THR A 66 7.04 -3.30 6.43
C THR A 66 6.39 -4.30 5.48
N GLN A 67 7.17 -4.82 4.53
CA GLN A 67 6.66 -5.82 3.57
C GLN A 67 6.01 -7.02 4.26
N SER A 68 6.66 -7.61 5.28
CA SER A 68 6.10 -8.75 6.01
C SER A 68 4.79 -8.40 6.73
N GLN A 69 4.71 -7.20 7.32
CA GLN A 69 3.49 -6.72 7.97
C GLN A 69 2.38 -6.48 6.96
N PHE A 70 2.70 -5.94 5.78
CA PHE A 70 1.76 -5.75 4.69
C PHE A 70 1.16 -7.07 4.18
N VAL A 71 1.98 -8.12 4.04
CA VAL A 71 1.51 -9.47 3.69
C VAL A 71 0.54 -9.99 4.75
N ILE A 72 0.90 -9.91 6.03
CA ILE A 72 0.03 -10.34 7.13
C ILE A 72 -1.29 -9.57 7.11
N PHE A 73 -1.21 -8.25 6.94
CA PHE A 73 -2.38 -7.37 6.86
C PHE A 73 -3.33 -7.77 5.72
N LEU A 74 -2.82 -7.98 4.51
CA LEU A 74 -3.60 -8.42 3.35
C LEU A 74 -4.27 -9.77 3.59
N CYS A 75 -3.54 -10.75 4.14
CA CYS A 75 -4.08 -12.07 4.46
C CYS A 75 -5.17 -12.01 5.53
N LEU A 76 -5.00 -11.18 6.56
CA LEU A 76 -6.03 -10.98 7.59
C LEU A 76 -7.27 -10.33 6.98
N LEU A 77 -7.09 -9.29 6.16
CA LEU A 77 -8.19 -8.57 5.52
C LEU A 77 -9.00 -9.48 4.60
N ALA A 78 -8.34 -10.28 3.75
CA ALA A 78 -8.99 -11.24 2.86
C ALA A 78 -9.74 -12.33 3.65
N ARG A 79 -9.07 -12.92 4.65
CA ARG A 79 -9.65 -13.97 5.51
C ARG A 79 -10.91 -13.48 6.21
N GLU A 80 -10.84 -12.30 6.82
CA GLU A 80 -11.94 -11.77 7.62
C GLU A 80 -13.08 -11.22 6.74
N ALA A 81 -12.78 -10.70 5.55
CA ALA A 81 -13.77 -10.34 4.54
C ALA A 81 -14.38 -11.56 3.82
N ARG A 82 -13.86 -12.78 4.09
CA ARG A 82 -14.19 -14.01 3.35
C ARG A 82 -14.03 -13.85 1.83
N LYS A 83 -12.95 -13.17 1.43
CA LYS A 83 -12.59 -12.91 0.05
C LYS A 83 -11.35 -13.71 -0.34
N ASP A 84 -11.30 -14.08 -1.62
CA ASP A 84 -10.06 -14.57 -2.20
C ASP A 84 -9.06 -13.41 -2.28
N ILE A 85 -7.81 -13.67 -1.91
CA ILE A 85 -6.74 -12.68 -2.01
C ILE A 85 -6.51 -12.27 -3.48
N ASP A 86 -6.85 -13.15 -4.41
CA ASP A 86 -6.76 -12.93 -5.85
C ASP A 86 -7.70 -11.81 -6.32
N GLU A 87 -8.85 -11.64 -5.65
CA GLU A 87 -9.73 -10.51 -5.91
C GLU A 87 -9.04 -9.19 -5.59
N PHE A 88 -8.21 -9.14 -4.55
CA PHE A 88 -7.50 -7.92 -4.16
C PHE A 88 -6.39 -7.60 -5.16
N PHE A 89 -5.62 -8.61 -5.59
CA PHE A 89 -4.61 -8.41 -6.63
C PHE A 89 -5.23 -7.99 -7.96
N THR A 90 -6.36 -8.59 -8.34
CA THR A 90 -7.07 -8.21 -9.57
C THR A 90 -7.51 -6.74 -9.52
N LYS A 91 -8.17 -6.34 -8.42
CA LYS A 91 -8.59 -4.95 -8.19
C LYS A 91 -7.40 -3.98 -8.23
N PHE A 92 -6.31 -4.33 -7.55
CA PHE A 92 -5.10 -3.51 -7.52
C PHE A 92 -4.46 -3.37 -8.91
N HIS A 93 -4.38 -4.46 -9.67
CA HIS A 93 -3.78 -4.46 -11.00
C HIS A 93 -4.47 -3.47 -11.94
N CYS A 94 -5.80 -3.30 -11.84
CA CYS A 94 -6.55 -2.34 -12.62
C CYS A 94 -6.15 -0.87 -12.41
N ILE A 95 -5.55 -0.53 -11.26
CA ILE A 95 -5.14 0.85 -10.95
C ILE A 95 -3.61 1.02 -10.89
N LYS A 96 -2.84 -0.08 -10.95
CA LYS A 96 -1.39 -0.08 -10.72
C LYS A 96 -0.66 0.96 -11.57
N ASP A 97 -0.95 1.00 -12.87
CA ASP A 97 -0.27 1.90 -13.81
C ASP A 97 -0.56 3.37 -13.50
N MET A 98 -1.77 3.68 -13.01
CA MET A 98 -2.13 5.03 -12.57
C MET A 98 -1.31 5.45 -11.34
N ILE A 99 -1.09 4.56 -10.38
CA ILE A 99 -0.24 4.83 -9.20
C ILE A 99 1.19 5.12 -9.65
N ILE A 100 1.73 4.28 -10.55
CA ILE A 100 3.09 4.43 -11.08
C ILE A 100 3.25 5.77 -11.81
N GLU A 101 2.26 6.17 -12.61
CA GLU A 101 2.27 7.47 -13.28
C GLU A 101 2.16 8.64 -12.29
N GLU A 102 1.39 8.52 -11.21
CA GLU A 102 1.34 9.53 -10.16
C GLU A 102 2.70 9.70 -9.46
N ILE A 103 3.37 8.59 -9.14
CA ILE A 103 4.73 8.59 -8.57
C ILE A 103 5.71 9.32 -9.52
N ARG A 104 5.67 8.99 -10.82
CA ARG A 104 6.56 9.61 -11.83
C ARG A 104 6.33 11.12 -11.99
N ARG A 105 5.09 11.58 -11.84
CA ARG A 105 4.72 13.00 -11.98
C ARG A 105 5.07 13.84 -10.74
N ASN A 106 5.42 13.23 -9.62
CA ASN A 106 5.73 13.94 -8.38
C ASN A 106 7.22 13.80 -8.01
N PRO A 107 8.13 14.56 -8.63
CA PRO A 107 9.59 14.45 -8.42
C PRO A 107 10.08 14.97 -7.06
N ARG A 108 9.19 15.24 -6.09
CA ARG A 108 9.55 15.68 -4.73
C ARG A 108 10.34 14.63 -3.92
N CYS A 109 10.71 13.49 -4.51
CA CYS A 109 11.44 12.41 -3.87
C CYS A 109 12.98 12.46 -4.01
N ASP A 110 13.56 13.50 -4.64
CA ASP A 110 15.03 13.60 -4.81
C ASP A 110 15.61 15.03 -4.67
N SER A 111 15.24 15.74 -3.61
CA SER A 111 15.89 17.04 -3.26
C SER A 111 16.47 17.03 -1.84
N ASN A 112 17.46 16.17 -1.60
CA ASN A 112 18.45 16.38 -0.55
C ASN A 112 19.83 15.87 -0.99
N LYS A 113 20.39 16.51 -2.02
CA LYS A 113 21.83 16.48 -2.31
C LYS A 113 22.29 17.85 -2.78
N LYS A 114 22.77 18.67 -1.84
CA LYS A 114 23.94 19.59 -1.93
C LYS A 114 23.79 20.77 -0.95
N SER A 115 24.09 20.49 0.31
CA SER A 115 24.71 21.41 1.28
C SER A 115 25.12 20.45 2.39
N GLU A 116 26.36 20.04 2.52
CA GLU A 116 27.44 20.82 3.14
C GLU A 116 28.72 20.07 2.83
N TYR A 117 29.67 20.68 2.13
CA TYR A 117 31.12 20.51 2.27
C TYR A 117 31.75 21.55 1.33
N ASN A 118 31.63 22.82 1.73
CA ASN A 118 32.64 23.82 1.42
C ASN A 118 33.15 24.28 2.78
N THR A 119 34.26 23.69 3.22
CA THR A 119 35.15 24.26 4.23
C THR A 119 36.50 24.38 3.56
#